data_AF-A0A2N1HHT4-F1
#
_entry.id   AF-A0A2N1HHT4-F1
#
_cell.length_a   1.000
_cell.length_b   1.000
_cell.length_c   1.000
_cell.angle_alpha   90.00
_cell.angle_beta   90.00
_cell.angle_gamma   90.00
#
_symmetry.space_group_name_H-M   'P 1'
#
loop_
_entity.id
_entity.type
_entity.pdbx_description
1 polymer ?
#
loop_
_entity_poly.entity_id
_entity_poly.type
_entity_poly.pdbx_seq_one_letter_code
_entity_poly.pdbx_strand_id
1 'polypeptide(L)'
;MRHFFEDPCDYPDSMECPVCKGVAFNFGRHFKPPKKSDNAQWKKIEYLVEHGFVFQTIYEQREDSGYYKVSYPKTLAEAKDFVVKYKHKAVQTAL
;
A
#
# COMPACT_ATOMS: atom_id res chain seq x y z
N MET A 1 -12.04 -13.67 0.24
CA MET A 1 -11.84 -12.73 -0.89
C MET A 1 -13.08 -12.80 -1.76
N ARG A 2 -13.61 -11.66 -2.22
CA ARG A 2 -14.57 -11.70 -3.34
C ARG A 2 -13.83 -12.25 -4.54
N HIS A 3 -14.39 -13.26 -5.19
CA HIS A 3 -13.85 -13.77 -6.43
C HIS A 3 -14.45 -12.94 -7.57
N PHE A 4 -13.59 -12.34 -8.39
CA PHE A 4 -14.01 -11.70 -9.62
C PHE A 4 -13.77 -12.69 -10.77
N PHE A 5 -14.67 -12.69 -11.76
CA PHE A 5 -14.58 -13.51 -12.98
C PHE A 5 -13.59 -12.91 -14.00
N GLU A 6 -12.48 -12.38 -13.50
CA GLU A 6 -11.43 -11.70 -14.26
C GLU A 6 -10.09 -12.31 -13.87
N ASP A 7 -9.05 -12.06 -14.67
CA ASP A 7 -7.70 -12.48 -14.30
C ASP A 7 -7.23 -11.70 -13.06
N PRO A 8 -6.42 -12.29 -12.16
CA PRO A 8 -5.97 -11.62 -10.94
C PRO A 8 -5.24 -10.28 -11.16
N CYS A 9 -4.70 -10.05 -12.36
CA CYS A 9 -4.10 -8.77 -12.74
C CYS A 9 -5.10 -7.66 -13.03
N ASP A 10 -6.35 -8.02 -13.34
CA ASP A 10 -7.41 -7.11 -13.73
C ASP A 10 -8.38 -6.82 -12.58
N TYR A 11 -8.12 -7.39 -11.39
CA TYR A 11 -8.93 -7.13 -10.20
C TYR A 11 -8.90 -5.63 -9.87
N PRO A 12 -10.05 -5.05 -9.48
CA PRO A 12 -10.13 -3.62 -9.24
C PRO A 12 -9.24 -3.20 -8.06
N ASP A 13 -8.63 -2.01 -8.17
CA ASP A 13 -7.77 -1.43 -7.13
C ASP A 13 -8.53 -1.07 -5.85
N SER A 14 -9.83 -0.83 -5.96
CA SER A 14 -10.72 -0.58 -4.84
C SER A 14 -12.11 -1.13 -5.08
N MET A 15 -12.85 -1.33 -4.00
CA MET A 15 -14.22 -1.82 -4.02
C MET A 15 -15.00 -1.29 -2.81
N GLU A 16 -16.32 -1.25 -2.91
CA GLU A 16 -17.18 -0.95 -1.78
C GLU A 16 -17.21 -2.11 -0.78
N CYS A 17 -16.99 -1.81 0.50
CA CYS A 17 -17.04 -2.77 1.59
C CYS A 17 -18.48 -3.28 1.79
N PRO A 18 -18.72 -4.61 1.73
CA PRO A 18 -20.05 -5.17 1.95
C PRO A 18 -20.66 -4.87 3.32
N VAL A 19 -19.81 -4.62 4.32
CA VAL A 19 -20.21 -4.53 5.72
C VAL A 19 -20.50 -3.08 6.12
N CYS A 20 -19.56 -2.17 5.84
CA CYS A 20 -19.64 -0.77 6.30
C CYS A 20 -19.84 0.24 5.17
N LYS A 21 -19.93 -0.19 3.91
CA LYS A 21 -20.13 0.68 2.74
C LYS A 21 -18.98 1.68 2.44
N GLY A 22 -17.90 1.65 3.23
CA GLY A 22 -16.68 2.41 2.95
C GLY A 22 -15.85 1.81 1.80
N VAL A 23 -14.80 2.52 1.40
CA VAL A 23 -13.85 2.05 0.37
C VAL A 23 -12.91 1.01 0.97
N ALA A 24 -12.74 -0.12 0.27
CA ALA A 24 -11.76 -1.14 0.57
C ALA A 24 -10.74 -1.21 -0.57
N PHE A 25 -9.47 -1.03 -0.24
CA PHE A 25 -8.36 -1.04 -1.21
C PHE A 25 -7.79 -2.44 -1.38
N ASN A 26 -7.35 -2.74 -2.60
CA ASN A 26 -6.62 -3.95 -2.92
C ASN A 26 -5.12 -3.73 -2.68
N PHE A 27 -4.60 -4.23 -1.56
CA PHE A 27 -3.17 -4.14 -1.22
C PHE A 27 -2.31 -5.27 -1.82
N GLY A 28 -2.91 -6.16 -2.62
CA GLY A 28 -2.24 -7.29 -3.23
C GLY A 28 -1.75 -8.36 -2.24
N ARG A 29 -1.09 -9.40 -2.78
CA ARG A 29 -0.72 -10.62 -2.03
C ARG A 29 0.39 -10.45 -0.99
N HIS A 30 1.17 -9.37 -1.07
CA HIS A 30 2.33 -9.15 -0.19
C HIS A 30 1.98 -8.38 1.08
N PHE A 31 0.81 -7.73 1.12
CA PHE A 31 0.34 -7.04 2.30
C PHE A 31 -0.09 -8.02 3.38
N LYS A 32 0.38 -7.79 4.60
CA LYS A 32 -0.02 -8.54 5.79
C LYS A 32 -0.70 -7.57 6.74
N PRO A 33 -2.02 -7.68 6.96
CA PRO A 33 -2.72 -6.76 7.84
C PRO A 33 -2.18 -6.87 9.27
N PRO A 34 -1.99 -5.75 9.98
CA PRO A 34 -1.63 -5.77 11.39
C PRO A 34 -2.84 -6.23 12.23
N LYS A 35 -2.62 -6.43 13.53
CA LYS A 35 -3.70 -6.74 14.47
C LYS A 35 -4.75 -5.61 14.45
N LYS A 36 -6.02 -5.95 14.56
CA LYS A 36 -7.12 -4.96 14.60
C LYS A 36 -6.95 -3.91 15.72
N SER A 37 -6.36 -4.30 16.84
CA SER A 37 -6.09 -3.42 17.99
C SER A 37 -4.86 -2.52 17.83
N ASP A 38 -4.03 -2.71 16.79
CA ASP A 38 -2.80 -1.95 16.58
C ASP A 38 -3.08 -0.64 15.84
N ASN A 39 -3.70 0.31 16.55
CA ASN A 39 -4.07 1.61 16.00
C ASN A 39 -2.88 2.39 15.43
N ALA A 40 -1.67 2.18 15.96
CA ALA A 40 -0.47 2.86 15.47
C ALA A 40 -0.09 2.36 14.07
N GLN A 41 -0.13 1.05 13.84
CA GLN A 41 0.12 0.48 12.51
C GLN A 41 -0.99 0.83 11.52
N TRP A 42 -2.26 0.86 11.95
CA TRP A 42 -3.37 1.26 11.09
C TRP A 42 -3.25 2.71 10.61
N LYS A 43 -2.92 3.65 11.50
CA LYS A 43 -2.68 5.07 11.13
C LYS A 43 -1.54 5.22 10.12
N LYS A 44 -0.49 4.41 10.24
CA LYS A 44 0.61 4.39 9.27
C LYS A 44 0.14 3.90 7.90
N ILE A 45 -0.64 2.82 7.87
CA ILE A 45 -1.21 2.26 6.64
C ILE A 45 -2.11 3.30 5.97
N GLU A 46 -3.03 3.90 6.72
CA GLU A 46 -3.92 4.96 6.25
C GLU A 46 -3.12 6.11 5.61
N TYR A 47 -2.13 6.64 6.31
CA TYR A 47 -1.27 7.71 5.79
C TYR A 47 -0.53 7.33 4.50
N LEU A 48 -0.02 6.10 4.40
CA LEU A 48 0.65 5.61 3.19
C LEU A 48 -0.31 5.52 2.00
N VAL A 49 -1.51 4.98 2.23
CA VAL A 49 -2.56 4.83 1.21
C VAL A 49 -3.05 6.18 0.73
N GLU A 50 -3.25 7.14 1.64
CA GLU A 50 -3.56 8.55 1.32
C GLU A 50 -2.57 9.19 0.34
N HIS A 51 -1.33 8.71 0.32
CA HIS A 51 -0.27 9.20 -0.55
C HIS A 51 0.06 8.24 -1.72
N GLY A 52 -0.84 7.30 -2.03
CA GLY A 52 -0.71 6.40 -3.18
C GLY A 52 0.25 5.22 -2.97
N PHE A 53 0.47 4.80 -1.71
CA PHE A 53 1.25 3.60 -1.39
C PHE A 53 0.36 2.48 -0.86
N VAL A 54 0.04 1.54 -1.75
CA VAL A 54 -0.82 0.37 -1.49
C VAL A 54 -0.01 -0.91 -1.25
N PHE A 55 1.22 -0.77 -0.73
CA PHE A 55 2.15 -1.88 -0.49
C PHE A 55 2.64 -2.59 -1.76
N GLN A 56 2.62 -1.89 -2.89
CA GLN A 56 3.30 -2.31 -4.12
C GLN A 56 4.81 -2.47 -3.90
N THR A 57 5.45 -3.35 -4.66
CA THR A 57 6.91 -3.52 -4.56
C THR A 57 7.62 -2.31 -5.15
N ILE A 58 8.47 -1.68 -4.34
CA ILE A 58 9.29 -0.54 -4.75
C ILE A 58 10.75 -1.00 -4.86
N TYR A 59 11.39 -0.64 -5.96
CA TYR A 59 12.81 -0.84 -6.19
C TYR A 59 13.52 0.52 -6.25
N GLU A 60 14.68 0.59 -5.61
CA GLU A 60 15.60 1.72 -5.64
C GLU A 60 16.91 1.27 -6.29
N GLN A 61 17.42 2.07 -7.24
CA GLN A 61 18.74 1.84 -7.83
C GLN A 61 19.80 2.41 -6.89
N ARG A 62 20.87 1.65 -6.65
CA ARG A 62 22.02 2.07 -5.84
C ARG A 62 23.26 2.30 -6.71
N GLU A 63 24.33 2.79 -6.09
CA GLU A 63 25.59 3.17 -6.74
C GLU A 63 26.24 2.04 -7.54
N ASP A 64 26.03 0.79 -7.10
CA ASP A 64 26.47 -0.43 -7.78
C ASP A 64 25.60 -0.82 -9.00
N SER A 65 24.70 0.07 -9.42
CA SER A 65 23.70 -0.17 -10.48
C SER A 65 22.70 -1.29 -10.20
N GLY A 66 22.68 -1.85 -8.98
CA GLY A 66 21.72 -2.86 -8.57
C GLY A 66 20.36 -2.26 -8.21
N TYR A 67 19.28 -3.00 -8.47
CA TYR A 67 17.93 -2.66 -8.04
C TYR A 67 17.58 -3.40 -6.75
N TYR A 68 17.35 -2.65 -5.68
CA TYR A 68 17.12 -3.19 -4.36
C TYR A 68 15.68 -2.98 -3.93
N LYS A 69 15.07 -4.03 -3.40
CA LYS A 69 13.72 -3.95 -2.83
C LYS A 69 13.74 -3.04 -1.61
N VAL A 70 12.92 -2.00 -1.65
CA VAL A 70 12.74 -1.06 -0.55
C VAL A 70 11.80 -1.67 0.49
N SER A 71 12.18 -1.56 1.76
CA SER A 71 11.31 -1.94 2.88
C SER A 71 10.37 -0.79 3.22
N TYR A 72 9.09 -1.12 3.44
CA TYR A 72 8.11 -0.16 3.94
C TYR A 72 8.43 0.28 5.38
N PRO A 73 8.03 1.50 5.76
CA PRO A 73 8.31 2.07 7.07
C PRO A 73 7.65 1.24 8.18
N LYS A 74 8.30 1.22 9.35
CA LYS A 74 7.80 0.53 10.55
C LYS A 74 6.94 1.44 11.42
N THR A 75 7.19 2.74 11.37
CA THR A 75 6.52 3.75 12.19
C THR A 75 5.83 4.81 11.32
N LEU A 76 4.90 5.56 11.93
CA LEU A 76 4.24 6.68 11.25
C LEU A 76 5.22 7.82 10.93
N ALA A 77 6.23 8.05 11.78
CA ALA A 77 7.26 9.06 11.52
C ALA A 77 8.06 8.72 10.26
N GLU A 78 8.57 7.49 10.17
CA GLU A 78 9.27 6.99 8.97
C GLU A 78 8.39 7.03 7.73
N ALA A 79 7.07 6.87 7.87
CA ALA A 79 6.15 6.93 6.75
C ALA A 79 6.06 8.32 6.11
N LYS A 80 6.19 9.39 6.90
CA LYS A 80 6.24 10.76 6.38
C LYS A 80 7.47 10.97 5.51
N ASP A 81 8.63 10.54 5.99
CA ASP A 81 9.88 10.62 5.23
C ASP A 81 9.84 9.74 3.97
N PHE A 82 9.26 8.54 4.11
CA PHE A 82 9.10 7.58 3.01
C PHE A 82 8.28 8.16 1.86
N VAL A 83 7.13 8.77 2.17
CA VAL A 83 6.23 9.37 1.19
C VAL A 83 6.94 10.47 0.39
N VAL A 84 7.73 11.32 1.07
CA VAL A 84 8.50 12.37 0.41
C VAL A 84 9.56 11.76 -0.51
N LYS A 85 10.34 10.80 0.01
CA LYS A 85 11.43 10.17 -0.74
C LYS A 85 10.94 9.42 -1.99
N TYR A 86 9.85 8.67 -1.88
CA TYR A 86 9.36 7.79 -2.94
C TYR A 86 8.11 8.29 -3.65
N LYS A 87 7.77 9.58 -3.54
CA LYS A 87 6.58 10.19 -4.17
C LYS A 87 6.38 9.80 -5.64
N HIS A 88 7.47 9.72 -6.41
CA HIS A 88 7.47 9.33 -7.82
C HIS A 88 7.14 7.84 -8.08
N LYS A 89 7.08 7.01 -7.04
CA LYS A 89 6.69 5.59 -7.07
C LYS A 89 5.26 5.36 -6.54
N ALA A 90 4.56 6.42 -6.11
CA ALA A 90 3.17 6.34 -5.72
C ALA A 90 2.30 5.94 -6.92
N VAL A 91 1.32 5.08 -6.69
CA VAL A 91 0.32 4.75 -7.70
C VAL A 91 -0.78 5.81 -7.67
N GLN A 92 -1.41 6.06 -8.83
CA GLN A 92 -2.65 6.83 -8.88
C GLN A 92 -3.79 5.93 -8.37
N THR A 93 -3.88 5.76 -7.05
CA THR A 93 -5.10 5.23 -6.46
C THR A 93 -6.08 6.40 -6.36
N ALA A 94 -7.24 6.28 -7.03
CA ALA A 94 -8.32 7.24 -6.86
C ALA A 94 -8.77 7.20 -5.39
N LEU A 95 -8.46 8.26 -4.65
CA LEU A 95 -9.07 8.60 -3.37
C LEU A 95 -10.10 9.70 -3.58
#